data_AF-A0A1V5I7X8-F1
#
_entry.id   AF-A0A1V5I7X8-F1
#
_cell.length_a   1.000
_cell.length_b   1.000
_cell.length_c   1.000
_cell.angle_alpha   90.00
_cell.angle_beta   90.00
_cell.angle_gamma   90.00
#
_symmetry.space_group_name_H-M   'P 1'
#
loop_
_entity.id
_entity.type
_entity.pdbx_description
1 polymer ?
#
loop_
_entity_poly.entity_id
_entity_poly.type
_entity_poly.pdbx_seq_one_letter_code
_entity_poly.pdbx_strand_id
1 'polypeptide(L)'
;MEGTILLGLDNQTEDDIKRLIDFLGEIDLDLAEFTVLTPFPHTKVYDDLLRQGRIFDFDWNNYNAGQVVFQPKHMTPERLQELYDYAWKSFYAGESQEQKMFRLFCNVAVREMNDGTFRPRDRKLVNKSFGKDVVRNIKTA
;
A
#
# COMPACT_ATOMS: atom_id res chain seq x y z
N MET A 1 -11.07 7.71 0.04
CA MET A 1 -9.77 8.23 0.50
C MET A 1 -8.73 7.13 0.44
N GLU A 2 -7.48 7.50 0.21
CA GLU A 2 -6.31 6.62 0.30
C GLU A 2 -5.63 6.82 1.65
N GLY A 3 -5.20 5.73 2.28
CA GLY A 3 -4.43 5.76 3.52
C GLY A 3 -3.09 5.06 3.37
N THR A 4 -2.01 5.72 3.77
CA THR A 4 -0.68 5.10 3.92
C THR A 4 -0.42 4.80 5.38
N ILE A 5 -0.09 3.55 5.68
CA ILE A 5 0.08 3.04 7.03
C ILE A 5 1.51 2.55 7.22
N LEU A 6 2.13 2.99 8.32
CA LEU A 6 3.48 2.63 8.70
C LEU A 6 3.46 1.71 9.93
N LEU A 7 4.11 0.55 9.81
CA LEU A 7 4.23 -0.46 10.86
C LEU A 7 5.67 -0.58 11.35
N GLY A 8 5.85 -0.91 12.62
CA GLY A 8 7.17 -1.18 13.22
C GLY A 8 7.79 0.01 13.94
N LEU A 9 7.00 1.02 14.32
CA LEU A 9 7.47 2.08 15.19
C LEU A 9 7.85 1.53 16.58
N ASP A 10 8.80 2.18 17.24
CA ASP A 10 9.32 1.74 18.54
C ASP A 10 8.29 1.75 19.68
N ASN A 11 7.16 2.44 19.50
CA ASN A 11 6.05 2.49 20.44
C ASN A 11 4.91 1.52 20.09
N GLN A 12 5.01 0.78 18.99
CA GLN A 12 3.99 -0.18 18.58
C GLN A 12 4.29 -1.56 19.15
N THR A 13 3.32 -2.12 19.86
CA THR A 13 3.27 -3.54 20.20
C THR A 13 2.50 -4.32 19.14
N GLU A 14 2.55 -5.65 19.22
CA GLU A 14 1.76 -6.52 18.35
C GLU A 14 0.26 -6.22 18.46
N ASP A 15 -0.23 -6.00 19.68
CA ASP A 15 -1.65 -5.72 19.92
C ASP A 15 -2.06 -4.36 19.35
N ASP A 16 -1.18 -3.36 19.39
CA ASP A 16 -1.44 -2.05 18.78
C ASP A 16 -1.57 -2.16 17.25
N ILE A 17 -0.70 -2.96 16.62
CA ILE A 17 -0.75 -3.19 15.17
C ILE A 17 -2.05 -3.91 14.79
N LYS A 18 -2.45 -4.94 15.55
CA LYS A 18 -3.72 -5.65 15.31
C LYS A 18 -4.93 -4.72 15.44
N ARG A 19 -4.99 -3.92 16.52
CA ARG A 19 -6.07 -2.94 16.71
C ARG A 19 -6.11 -1.90 15.59
N LEU A 20 -4.94 -1.48 15.11
CA LEU A 20 -4.85 -0.58 13.95
C LEU A 20 -5.45 -1.25 12.70
N ILE A 21 -5.11 -2.51 12.43
CA ILE A 21 -5.64 -3.26 11.28
C ILE A 21 -7.16 -3.42 11.40
N ASP A 22 -7.67 -3.78 12.59
CA ASP A 22 -9.11 -3.89 12.84
C ASP A 22 -9.81 -2.55 12.59
N PHE A 23 -9.27 -1.46 13.13
CA PHE A 23 -9.77 -0.10 12.91
C PHE A 23 -9.77 0.29 11.42
N LEU A 24 -8.71 -0.07 10.68
CA LEU A 24 -8.63 0.17 9.24
C LEU A 24 -9.68 -0.60 8.44
N GLY A 25 -10.13 -1.75 8.95
CA GLY A 25 -11.25 -2.52 8.39
C GLY A 25 -12.62 -1.92 8.70
N GLU A 26 -12.75 -1.20 9.82
CA GLU A 26 -13.99 -0.49 10.18
C GLU A 26 -14.19 0.80 9.39
N ILE A 27 -13.10 1.46 8.98
CA ILE A 27 -13.18 2.65 8.14
C ILE A 27 -13.29 2.27 6.66
N ASP A 28 -14.21 2.92 5.93
CA ASP A 28 -14.45 2.69 4.50
C ASP A 28 -13.34 3.35 3.64
N LEU A 29 -12.12 2.83 3.75
CA LEU A 29 -11.00 3.23 2.91
C LEU A 29 -11.10 2.55 1.54
N ASP A 30 -11.05 3.37 0.50
CA ASP A 30 -11.02 2.89 -0.90
C ASP A 30 -9.72 2.12 -1.17
N LEU A 31 -8.60 2.61 -0.63
CA LEU A 31 -7.28 2.01 -0.80
C LEU A 31 -6.44 2.20 0.46
N ALA A 32 -5.73 1.15 0.87
CA ALA A 32 -4.73 1.21 1.92
C ALA A 32 -3.39 0.65 1.42
N GLU A 33 -2.33 1.38 1.69
CA GLU A 33 -0.95 0.98 1.43
C GLU A 33 -0.22 0.78 2.77
N PHE A 34 0.17 -0.45 3.06
CA PHE A 34 0.94 -0.77 4.25
C PHE A 34 2.43 -0.78 3.93
N THR A 35 3.23 -0.21 4.84
CA THR A 35 4.68 -0.16 4.77
C THR A 35 5.29 -0.53 6.12
N VAL A 36 6.47 -1.13 6.10
CA VAL A 36 7.31 -1.35 7.27
C VAL A 36 8.28 -0.18 7.42
N LEU A 37 8.59 0.20 8.66
CA LEU A 37 9.63 1.16 8.98
C LEU A 37 10.99 0.69 8.45
N THR A 38 11.36 1.17 7.26
CA THR A 38 12.69 0.92 6.69
C THR A 38 13.65 2.04 7.07
N PRO A 39 14.76 1.74 7.77
CA PRO A 39 15.74 2.73 8.15
C PRO A 39 16.65 3.10 6.98
N PHE A 40 16.23 4.03 6.11
CA PHE A 40 17.09 4.44 4.99
C PHE A 40 18.37 5.16 5.44
N PRO A 41 19.49 5.01 4.72
CA PRO A 41 20.74 5.75 5.01
C PRO A 41 20.51 7.25 5.11
N HIS A 42 21.28 7.89 5.98
CA HIS A 42 21.20 9.34 6.24
C HIS A 42 19.87 9.81 6.85
N THR A 43 19.03 8.89 7.32
CA THR A 43 17.85 9.24 8.12
C THR A 43 18.17 9.17 9.61
N LYS A 44 17.48 9.99 10.41
CA LYS A 44 17.58 9.94 11.87
C LYS A 44 17.29 8.54 12.43
N VAL A 45 16.32 7.84 11.84
CA VAL A 45 15.93 6.51 12.31
C VAL A 45 17.03 5.47 12.05
N TYR A 46 17.75 5.58 10.93
CA TYR A 46 18.92 4.76 10.66
C TYR A 46 20.02 5.00 11.68
N ASP A 47 20.38 6.27 11.93
CA ASP A 47 21.42 6.60 12.91
C ASP A 47 21.06 6.11 14.32
N ASP A 48 19.79 6.24 14.71
CA ASP A 48 19.29 5.81 16.02
C ASP A 48 19.32 4.27 16.14
N LEU A 49 18.83 3.54 15.14
CA LEU A 49 18.81 2.07 15.14
C LEU A 49 20.21 1.47 14.99
N LEU A 50 21.08 2.11 14.22
CA LEU A 50 22.48 1.72 14.09
C LEU A 50 23.23 1.89 15.42
N ARG A 51 23.05 3.03 16.11
CA ARG A 51 23.62 3.26 17.45
C ARG A 51 23.14 2.26 18.49
N GLN A 52 21.90 1.77 18.34
CA GLN A 52 21.32 0.76 19.22
C GLN A 52 21.71 -0.68 18.84
N GLY A 53 22.41 -0.89 17.73
CA GLY A 53 22.77 -2.23 17.24
C GLY A 53 21.57 -3.06 16.81
N ARG A 54 20.49 -2.42 16.35
CA ARG A 54 19.22 -3.07 16.01
C ARG A 54 19.05 -3.38 14.53
N ILE A 55 19.90 -2.88 13.65
CA ILE A 55 19.89 -3.21 12.23
C ILE A 55 20.65 -4.54 12.06
N PHE A 56 19.98 -5.56 11.52
CA PHE A 56 20.59 -6.88 11.28
C PHE A 56 20.91 -7.12 9.80
N ASP A 57 20.29 -6.37 8.89
CA ASP A 57 20.47 -6.49 7.44
C ASP A 57 20.95 -5.16 6.85
N PHE A 58 22.03 -5.21 6.08
CA PHE A 58 22.65 -4.07 5.41
C PHE A 58 22.66 -4.22 3.88
N ASP A 59 22.00 -5.25 3.34
CA ASP A 59 21.77 -5.37 1.91
C ASP A 59 20.68 -4.38 1.48
N TRP A 60 21.07 -3.36 0.73
CA TRP A 60 20.20 -2.30 0.24
C TRP A 60 19.05 -2.81 -0.64
N ASN A 61 19.17 -3.99 -1.25
CA ASN A 61 18.08 -4.59 -2.02
C ASN A 61 16.86 -4.91 -1.15
N ASN A 62 17.06 -5.09 0.15
CA ASN A 62 16.00 -5.41 1.12
C ASN A 62 15.32 -4.16 1.69
N TYR A 63 15.81 -2.96 1.37
CA TYR A 63 15.29 -1.68 1.88
C TYR A 63 14.15 -1.18 0.99
N ASN A 64 13.07 -1.95 0.91
CA ASN A 64 11.97 -1.75 -0.03
C ASN A 64 10.62 -1.37 0.63
N ALA A 65 10.61 -1.00 1.90
CA ALA A 65 9.41 -0.69 2.68
C ALA A 65 8.40 -1.85 2.84
N GLY A 66 8.71 -3.06 2.36
CA GLY A 66 7.92 -4.28 2.56
C GLY A 66 8.65 -5.37 3.36
N GLN A 67 9.97 -5.26 3.52
CA GLN A 67 10.80 -6.21 4.25
C GLN A 67 11.35 -5.59 5.54
N VAL A 68 11.26 -6.34 6.64
CA VAL A 68 11.85 -5.97 7.93
C VAL A 68 13.37 -6.22 7.91
N VAL A 69 14.15 -5.17 8.18
CA VAL A 69 15.64 -5.20 8.19
C VAL A 69 16.26 -4.83 9.55
N PHE A 70 15.40 -4.63 10.56
CA PHE A 70 15.80 -4.22 11.91
C PHE A 70 14.99 -4.94 12.97
N GLN A 71 15.51 -5.00 14.20
CA GLN A 71 14.88 -5.56 15.38
C GLN A 71 13.91 -4.55 16.02
N PRO A 72 12.58 -4.77 15.98
CA PRO A 72 11.62 -3.92 16.70
C PRO A 72 11.79 -4.07 18.21
N LYS A 73 11.33 -3.08 18.97
CA LYS A 73 11.54 -3.03 20.44
C LYS A 73 10.66 -4.01 21.21
N HIS A 74 9.46 -4.28 20.68
CA HIS A 74 8.40 -5.01 21.39
C HIS A 74 8.04 -6.38 20.78
N MET A 75 8.72 -6.79 19.70
CA MET A 75 8.45 -8.05 18.99
C MET A 75 9.67 -8.48 18.18
N THR A 76 9.67 -9.70 17.64
CA THR A 76 10.72 -10.17 16.74
C THR A 76 10.54 -9.61 15.31
N PRO A 77 11.59 -9.55 14.49
CA PRO A 77 11.49 -9.12 13.09
C PRO A 77 10.51 -9.98 12.29
N GLU A 78 10.54 -11.29 12.52
CA GLU A 78 9.65 -12.26 11.86
C GLU A 78 8.20 -11.95 12.22
N ARG A 79 7.95 -11.63 13.49
CA ARG A 79 6.60 -11.30 13.94
C ARG A 79 6.08 -10.02 13.30
N LEU A 80 6.93 -8.99 13.15
CA LEU A 80 6.55 -7.77 12.43
C LEU A 80 6.25 -8.06 10.95
N GLN A 81 7.03 -8.93 10.31
CA GLN A 81 6.79 -9.33 8.92
C GLN A 81 5.45 -10.08 8.77
N GLU A 82 5.14 -11.00 9.68
CA GLU A 82 3.86 -11.71 9.71
C GLU A 82 2.68 -10.74 9.90
N LEU A 83 2.83 -9.73 10.76
CA LEU A 83 1.81 -8.71 10.97
C LEU A 83 1.61 -7.82 9.75
N TYR A 84 2.69 -7.47 9.05
CA TYR A 84 2.64 -6.77 7.78
C TYR A 84 1.85 -7.56 6.73
N ASP A 85 2.16 -8.86 6.56
CA ASP A 85 1.43 -9.73 5.63
C ASP A 85 -0.04 -9.90 6.04
N TYR A 86 -0.29 -9.99 7.35
CA TYR A 86 -1.63 -10.07 7.91
C TYR A 86 -2.45 -8.79 7.66
N ALA A 87 -1.84 -7.62 7.70
CA ALA A 87 -2.50 -6.34 7.41
C ALA A 87 -3.03 -6.31 5.98
N TRP A 88 -2.18 -6.66 5.00
CA TRP A 88 -2.57 -6.75 3.59
C TRP A 88 -3.68 -7.78 3.37
N LYS A 89 -3.53 -8.99 3.94
CA LYS A 89 -4.53 -10.05 3.79
C LYS A 89 -5.87 -9.67 4.40
N SER A 90 -5.87 -9.11 5.60
CA SER A 90 -7.10 -8.77 6.32
C SER A 90 -7.85 -7.63 5.65
N PHE A 91 -7.16 -6.58 5.20
CA PHE A 91 -7.80 -5.42 4.57
C PHE A 91 -8.44 -5.74 3.21
N TYR A 92 -7.85 -6.67 2.45
CA TYR A 92 -8.34 -7.09 1.12
C TYR A 92 -9.04 -8.47 1.12
N ALA A 93 -9.38 -9.02 2.30
CA ALA A 93 -10.04 -10.33 2.40
C ALA A 93 -11.48 -10.33 1.86
N GLY A 94 -12.24 -9.26 2.13
CA GLY A 94 -13.65 -9.16 1.75
C GLY A 94 -13.87 -8.62 0.33
N GLU A 95 -13.08 -7.64 -0.06
CA GLU A 95 -13.07 -7.08 -1.42
C GLU A 95 -11.64 -7.00 -1.92
N SER A 96 -11.40 -7.55 -3.11
CA SER A 96 -10.11 -7.44 -3.76
C SER A 96 -9.80 -5.98 -4.10
N GLN A 97 -8.52 -5.67 -4.28
CA GLN A 97 -8.08 -4.32 -4.65
C GLN A 97 -8.75 -3.85 -5.95
N GLU A 98 -8.95 -4.75 -6.92
CA GLU A 98 -9.61 -4.44 -8.19
C GLU A 98 -11.09 -4.10 -7.99
N GLN A 99 -11.77 -4.80 -7.08
CA GLN A 99 -13.18 -4.53 -6.75
C GLN A 99 -13.33 -3.16 -6.09
N LYS A 100 -12.46 -2.82 -5.14
CA LYS A 100 -12.45 -1.50 -4.50
C LYS A 100 -12.18 -0.39 -5.53
N MET A 101 -11.20 -0.58 -6.41
CA MET A 101 -10.91 0.37 -7.49
C MET A 101 -12.07 0.52 -8.46
N PHE A 102 -12.74 -0.57 -8.84
CA PHE A 102 -13.91 -0.53 -9.70
C PHE A 102 -15.05 0.28 -9.06
N ARG A 103 -15.34 0.02 -7.77
CA ARG A 103 -16.32 0.76 -6.98
C ARG A 103 -15.99 2.25 -6.95
N LEU A 104 -14.73 2.61 -6.70
CA LEU A 104 -14.26 4.00 -6.74
C LEU A 104 -14.51 4.65 -8.10
N PHE A 105 -14.15 3.99 -9.20
CA PHE A 105 -14.39 4.52 -10.55
C PHE A 105 -15.87 4.73 -10.85
N CYS A 106 -16.73 3.79 -10.44
CA CYS A 106 -18.18 3.94 -10.58
C CYS A 106 -18.70 5.15 -9.78
N ASN A 107 -18.25 5.31 -8.53
CA ASN A 107 -18.64 6.44 -7.68
C ASN A 107 -18.21 7.78 -8.27
N VAL A 108 -16.98 7.87 -8.80
CA VAL A 108 -16.49 9.08 -9.49
C VAL A 108 -17.34 9.38 -10.72
N ALA A 109 -17.63 8.38 -11.57
CA ALA A 109 -18.44 8.59 -12.76
C ALA A 109 -19.86 9.10 -12.42
N VAL A 110 -20.51 8.49 -11.43
CA VAL A 110 -21.84 8.95 -10.96
C VAL A 110 -21.77 10.39 -10.43
N ARG A 111 -20.73 10.72 -9.67
CA ARG A 111 -20.52 12.08 -9.16
C ARG A 111 -20.33 13.09 -10.29
N GLU A 112 -19.48 12.80 -11.27
CA GLU A 112 -19.28 13.66 -12.43
C GLU A 112 -20.56 13.85 -13.25
N MET A 113 -21.42 12.83 -13.34
CA MET A 113 -22.72 12.93 -14.02
C MET A 113 -23.65 13.87 -13.25
N ASN A 114 -23.67 13.80 -11.93
CA ASN A 114 -24.46 14.71 -11.07
C ASN A 114 -23.95 16.15 -11.13
N ASP A 115 -22.62 16.32 -11.18
CA ASP A 115 -21.97 17.64 -11.27
C ASP A 115 -22.02 18.22 -12.71
N GLY A 116 -22.53 17.45 -13.69
CA GLY A 116 -22.61 17.85 -15.10
C GLY A 116 -21.25 17.92 -15.82
N THR A 117 -20.17 17.48 -15.18
CA THR A 117 -18.81 17.51 -15.72
C THR A 117 -18.39 16.22 -16.41
N PHE A 118 -19.24 15.18 -16.38
CA PHE A 118 -18.95 13.88 -16.99
C PHE A 118 -18.58 14.00 -18.47
N ARG A 119 -17.43 13.43 -18.83
CA ARG A 119 -16.98 13.35 -20.23
C ARG A 119 -16.85 11.89 -20.64
N PRO A 120 -17.61 11.44 -21.65
CA PRO A 120 -17.45 10.08 -22.15
C PRO A 120 -16.07 9.88 -22.76
N ARG A 121 -15.54 8.67 -22.64
CA ARG A 121 -14.25 8.29 -23.23
C ARG A 121 -14.30 8.50 -24.75
N ASP A 122 -13.37 9.28 -25.29
CA ASP A 122 -13.28 9.50 -26.73
C ASP A 122 -12.84 8.21 -27.43
N ARG A 123 -13.79 7.55 -28.10
CA ARG A 123 -13.58 6.30 -28.84
C ARG A 123 -12.54 6.44 -29.95
N LYS A 124 -12.30 7.65 -30.47
CA LYS A 124 -11.28 7.89 -31.51
C LYS A 124 -9.86 7.67 -30.99
N LEU A 125 -9.65 7.80 -29.69
CA LEU A 125 -8.34 7.62 -29.05
C LEU A 125 -8.08 6.17 -28.66
N VAL A 126 -9.00 5.24 -28.94
CA VAL A 126 -8.85 3.84 -28.51
C VAL A 126 -7.57 3.21 -29.04
N ASN A 127 -7.18 3.52 -30.28
CA ASN A 127 -5.95 3.02 -30.89
C ASN A 127 -4.79 4.01 -30.81
N LYS A 128 -4.85 5.03 -29.96
CA LYS A 128 -3.75 5.98 -29.76
C LYS A 128 -3.06 5.76 -28.42
N SER A 129 -1.73 5.77 -28.41
CA SER A 129 -0.89 5.78 -27.20
C SER A 129 0.21 6.81 -27.37
N PHE A 130 0.35 7.73 -26.41
CA PHE A 130 1.31 8.85 -26.48
C PHE A 130 1.31 9.58 -27.84
N GLY A 131 0.12 9.80 -28.41
CA GLY A 131 -0.06 10.50 -29.69
C GLY A 131 0.20 9.66 -30.95
N LYS A 132 0.64 8.39 -30.82
CA LYS A 132 0.90 7.49 -31.95
C LYS A 132 -0.22 6.46 -32.11
N ASP A 133 -0.51 6.08 -33.35
CA ASP A 133 -1.42 4.97 -33.61
C ASP A 133 -0.76 3.63 -33.23
N VAL A 134 -1.50 2.79 -32.52
CA VAL A 134 -1.08 1.50 -31.98
C VAL A 134 -2.06 0.44 -32.43
N VAL A 135 -1.54 -0.56 -33.14
CA VAL A 135 -2.31 -1.76 -33.48
C VAL A 135 -2.25 -2.71 -32.29
N ARG A 136 -3.36 -2.86 -31.56
CA ARG A 136 -3.46 -3.84 -30.47
C ARG A 136 -4.00 -5.15 -31.02
N ASN A 137 -3.12 -6.12 -31.24
CA ASN A 137 -3.52 -7.50 -31.57
C ASN A 137 -4.05 -8.17 -30.30
N ILE A 138 -5.36 -8.13 -30.10
CA ILE A 138 -6.01 -8.89 -29.03
C ILE A 138 -6.04 -10.34 -29.50
N LYS A 139 -5.23 -11.21 -28.89
CA LYS A 139 -5.38 -12.65 -29.06
C LYS A 139 -6.67 -13.06 -28.34
N THR A 140 -7.70 -13.38 -29.11
CA THR A 140 -8.87 -14.10 -28.60
C THR A 140 -8.40 -15.51 -28.22
N ALA A 141 -8.46 -15.83 -26.93
CA ALA A 141 -8.34 -17.21 -26.45
C ALA A 141 -9.66 -17.95 -26.70
#